data_AF-A0A7Z7CWV0-F1
#
_entry.id   AF-A0A7Z7CWV0-F1
#
_cell.length_a   1.000
_cell.length_b   1.000
_cell.length_c   1.000
_cell.angle_alpha   90.00
_cell.angle_beta   90.00
_cell.angle_gamma   90.00
#
_symmetry.space_group_name_H-M   'P 1'
#
loop_
_entity.id
_entity.type
_entity.pdbx_description
1 polymer ?
#
loop_
_entity_poly.entity_id
_entity_poly.type
_entity_poly.pdbx_seq_one_letter_code
_entity_poly.pdbx_strand_id
1 'polypeptide(L)'
;MLTSGDGPPGPKCESRGRPPAHRRRLLSGRGLTATTGCLLPRPRASAYGRPGCGEPSKVSTRMANVGHMFVRGRRMAGVWAVAAVALALTTACTPDAAPTPSPSPTGFASEEEAFAAAEETYRAYVDALNQVDLSDPATFEPVYALTTGEAYEAIRKDLTTMGGDGWSVSGETRPTLLKLSSYDAGSTVLAVCVDVSGVDLLDMDGNSVVQPDRRDIQSMSVTLERGGDGTGEMLISQLVGRTGGPRCPES
;
A
#
# COMPACT_ATOMS: atom_id res chain seq x y z
N MET A 1 47.24 -35.29 -40.48
CA MET A 1 46.84 -36.00 -39.24
C MET A 1 45.82 -35.12 -38.54
N LEU A 2 44.55 -35.51 -38.64
CA LEU A 2 43.39 -34.84 -38.05
C LEU A 2 43.10 -35.54 -36.72
N THR A 3 43.10 -34.81 -35.60
CA THR A 3 42.64 -35.34 -34.31
C THR A 3 41.47 -34.49 -33.83
N SER A 4 40.26 -35.02 -34.02
CA SER A 4 39.06 -34.57 -33.34
C SER A 4 39.20 -34.86 -31.84
N GLY A 5 38.98 -33.86 -31.00
CA GLY A 5 38.90 -34.02 -29.56
C GLY A 5 37.47 -34.32 -29.12
N ASP A 6 37.27 -35.47 -28.49
CA ASP A 6 36.05 -35.85 -27.78
C ASP A 6 35.83 -34.95 -26.55
N GLY A 7 34.64 -34.34 -26.47
CA GLY A 7 34.17 -33.61 -25.29
C GLY A 7 33.64 -34.55 -24.20
N PRO A 8 33.63 -34.11 -22.93
CA PRO A 8 33.23 -34.94 -21.79
C PRO A 8 31.72 -35.26 -21.77
N PRO A 9 31.33 -36.44 -21.26
CA PRO A 9 29.92 -36.84 -21.18
C PRO A 9 29.15 -36.04 -20.11
N GLY A 10 27.96 -35.55 -20.49
CA GLY A 10 27.04 -34.87 -19.59
C GLY A 10 26.43 -35.79 -18.51
N PRO A 11 25.88 -35.22 -17.42
CA PRO A 11 25.39 -35.98 -16.28
C PRO A 11 24.13 -36.79 -16.61
N LYS A 12 24.12 -38.05 -16.19
CA LYS A 12 23.00 -38.98 -16.31
C LYS A 12 21.90 -38.63 -15.31
N CYS A 13 20.66 -38.50 -15.77
CA CYS A 13 19.48 -38.42 -14.91
C CYS A 13 19.26 -39.76 -14.20
N GLU A 14 19.55 -39.80 -12.90
CA GLU A 14 19.29 -40.96 -12.05
C GLU A 14 17.82 -40.95 -11.58
N SER A 15 17.10 -42.02 -11.93
CA SER A 15 15.71 -42.24 -11.55
C SER A 15 15.59 -42.52 -10.05
N ARG A 16 15.02 -41.59 -9.29
CA ARG A 16 14.72 -41.81 -7.86
C ARG A 16 13.68 -42.92 -7.69
N GLY A 17 14.08 -43.94 -6.94
CA GLY A 17 13.28 -45.09 -6.58
C GLY A 17 12.06 -44.74 -5.73
N ARG A 18 11.02 -45.54 -5.94
CA ARG A 18 9.71 -45.53 -5.27
C ARG A 18 9.86 -45.92 -3.78
N PRO A 19 9.32 -45.17 -2.81
CA PRO A 19 9.36 -45.59 -1.42
C PRO A 19 8.41 -46.79 -1.16
N PRO A 20 8.76 -47.71 -0.25
CA PRO A 20 7.96 -48.90 0.04
C PRO A 20 6.70 -48.60 0.84
N ALA A 21 5.66 -49.39 0.57
CA ALA A 21 4.36 -49.34 1.24
C ALA A 21 4.46 -49.75 2.72
N HIS A 22 4.02 -48.87 3.62
CA HIS A 22 3.84 -49.20 5.03
C HIS A 22 2.61 -50.12 5.21
N ARG A 23 2.85 -51.32 5.76
CA ARG A 23 1.83 -52.24 6.25
C ARG A 23 1.00 -51.57 7.35
N ARG A 24 -0.30 -51.39 7.11
CA ARG A 24 -1.27 -51.08 8.17
C ARG A 24 -1.53 -52.34 9.00
N ARG A 25 -1.23 -52.26 10.30
CA ARG A 25 -1.71 -53.20 11.32
C ARG A 25 -3.24 -53.08 11.42
N LEU A 26 -3.91 -54.22 11.38
CA LEU A 26 -5.31 -54.41 11.74
C LEU A 26 -5.44 -54.26 13.26
N LEU A 27 -6.29 -53.35 13.71
CA LEU A 27 -6.90 -53.40 15.05
C LEU A 27 -8.41 -53.38 14.86
N SER A 28 -9.00 -54.49 15.30
CA SER A 28 -10.43 -54.74 15.44
C SER A 28 -11.00 -53.87 16.56
N GLY A 29 -12.07 -53.13 16.29
CA GLY A 29 -12.74 -52.27 17.25
C GLY A 29 -14.15 -51.93 16.79
N ARG A 30 -15.13 -52.47 17.51
CA ARG A 30 -16.57 -52.47 17.27
C ARG A 30 -17.20 -51.09 17.03
N GLY A 31 -18.07 -51.06 16.02
CA GLY A 31 -19.46 -50.59 16.12
C GLY A 31 -19.71 -49.13 16.43
N LEU A 32 -20.07 -48.36 15.40
CA LEU A 32 -21.00 -47.23 15.50
C LEU A 32 -21.69 -47.03 14.14
N THR A 33 -22.99 -46.87 14.22
CA THR A 33 -23.99 -46.78 13.14
C THR A 33 -23.70 -45.64 12.16
N ALA A 34 -23.63 -45.96 10.86
CA ALA A 34 -23.50 -44.99 9.78
C ALA A 34 -24.87 -44.45 9.38
N THR A 35 -25.10 -43.16 9.65
CA THR A 35 -26.21 -42.38 9.11
C THR A 35 -25.90 -42.03 7.65
N THR A 36 -26.82 -42.40 6.77
CA THR A 36 -26.86 -42.08 5.34
C THR A 36 -26.74 -40.57 5.10
N GLY A 37 -25.65 -40.13 4.48
CA GLY A 37 -25.42 -38.75 4.04
C GLY A 37 -25.10 -38.70 2.55
N CYS A 38 -25.92 -37.96 1.81
CA CYS A 38 -26.01 -37.89 0.35
C CYS A 38 -24.68 -37.59 -0.36
N LEU A 39 -24.43 -38.32 -1.45
CA LEU A 39 -23.49 -37.93 -2.51
C LEU A 39 -24.01 -36.66 -3.21
N LEU A 40 -23.25 -35.57 -3.12
CA LEU A 40 -23.38 -34.43 -4.03
C LEU A 40 -22.36 -34.57 -5.18
N PRO A 41 -22.76 -34.29 -6.44
CA PRO A 41 -21.87 -34.36 -7.59
C PRO A 41 -20.90 -33.18 -7.65
N ARG A 42 -19.66 -33.46 -8.09
CA ARG A 42 -18.61 -32.48 -8.35
C ARG A 42 -19.00 -31.53 -9.50
N PRO A 43 -18.90 -30.20 -9.35
CA PRO A 43 -19.05 -29.29 -10.48
C PRO A 43 -17.82 -29.33 -11.40
N ARG A 44 -18.10 -29.31 -12.70
CA ARG A 44 -17.14 -29.28 -13.80
C ARG A 44 -16.34 -27.98 -13.78
N ALA A 45 -15.04 -28.09 -14.07
CA ALA A 45 -14.16 -26.95 -14.33
C ALA A 45 -14.70 -26.12 -15.49
N SER A 46 -14.99 -24.85 -15.23
CA SER A 46 -15.38 -23.87 -16.24
C SER A 46 -14.12 -23.20 -16.79
N ALA A 47 -13.87 -23.38 -18.08
CA ALA A 47 -12.82 -22.72 -18.82
C ALA A 47 -13.20 -21.25 -19.01
N TYR A 48 -12.51 -20.33 -18.32
CA TYR A 48 -12.60 -18.91 -18.62
C TYR A 48 -11.60 -18.53 -19.69
N GLY A 49 -12.15 -18.09 -20.83
CA GLY A 49 -11.44 -17.59 -21.98
C GLY A 49 -10.79 -16.22 -21.73
N ARG A 50 -9.71 -15.99 -22.47
CA ARG A 50 -8.98 -14.72 -22.61
C ARG A 50 -9.91 -13.62 -23.15
N PRO A 51 -9.91 -12.40 -22.59
CA PRO A 51 -10.42 -11.23 -23.30
C PRO A 51 -9.33 -10.66 -24.22
N GLY A 52 -9.69 -10.53 -25.49
CA GLY A 52 -8.87 -9.90 -26.52
C GLY A 52 -8.92 -8.38 -26.48
N CYS A 53 -7.94 -7.79 -27.15
CA CYS A 53 -7.80 -6.36 -27.43
C CYS A 53 -8.80 -5.88 -28.49
N GLY A 54 -9.27 -4.64 -28.32
CA GLY A 54 -10.07 -3.85 -29.29
C GLY A 54 -11.06 -2.97 -28.51
N GLU A 55 -11.33 -1.70 -28.81
CA GLU A 55 -10.94 -0.72 -29.83
C GLU A 55 -11.48 0.64 -29.30
N PRO A 56 -10.94 1.83 -29.65
CA PRO A 56 -11.33 3.09 -28.99
C PRO A 56 -12.73 3.57 -29.41
N SER A 57 -13.62 3.74 -28.43
CA SER A 57 -14.95 4.33 -28.65
C SER A 57 -14.90 5.85 -28.78
N LYS A 58 -15.71 6.30 -29.74
CA LYS A 58 -15.74 7.62 -30.35
C LYS A 58 -16.26 8.71 -29.41
N VAL A 59 -15.64 9.88 -29.57
CA VAL A 59 -16.04 11.21 -29.08
C VAL A 59 -17.52 11.48 -29.40
N SER A 60 -18.29 11.82 -28.37
CA SER A 60 -19.66 12.32 -28.49
C SER A 60 -19.71 13.78 -28.06
N THR A 61 -19.56 14.67 -29.05
CA THR A 61 -19.78 16.11 -28.90
C THR A 61 -21.28 16.37 -28.89
N ARG A 62 -21.85 16.74 -27.73
CA ARG A 62 -23.16 17.39 -27.68
C ARG A 62 -22.98 18.88 -27.42
N MET A 63 -23.18 19.64 -28.50
CA MET A 63 -23.47 21.07 -28.46
C MET A 63 -24.77 21.31 -27.70
N ALA A 64 -24.71 22.08 -26.61
CA ALA A 64 -25.89 22.69 -26.01
C ALA A 64 -25.91 24.18 -26.39
N ASN A 65 -26.79 24.48 -27.35
CA ASN A 65 -27.29 25.81 -27.66
C ASN A 65 -28.13 26.31 -26.47
N VAL A 66 -27.81 27.48 -25.91
CA VAL A 66 -28.77 28.25 -25.10
C VAL A 66 -28.91 29.62 -25.75
N GLY A 67 -30.10 29.82 -26.32
CA GLY A 67 -30.50 31.04 -27.00
C GLY A 67 -30.74 32.21 -26.04
N HIS A 68 -30.63 33.39 -26.66
CA HIS A 68 -30.87 34.72 -26.12
C HIS A 68 -32.06 34.88 -25.19
N MET A 69 -31.88 35.71 -24.17
CA MET A 69 -32.93 36.64 -23.74
C MET A 69 -32.34 38.05 -23.58
N PHE A 70 -32.44 38.83 -24.66
CA PHE A 70 -32.26 40.27 -24.65
C PHE A 70 -33.51 40.91 -24.05
N VAL A 71 -33.42 41.54 -22.88
CA VAL A 71 -34.42 42.50 -22.41
C VAL A 71 -33.83 43.91 -22.48
N ARG A 72 -34.28 44.67 -23.48
CA ARG A 72 -34.07 46.11 -23.62
C ARG A 72 -35.10 46.84 -22.77
N GLY A 73 -34.69 47.40 -21.63
CA GLY A 73 -35.49 48.32 -20.81
C GLY A 73 -34.96 49.75 -20.91
N ARG A 74 -35.83 50.69 -21.32
CA ARG A 74 -35.53 52.08 -21.68
C ARG A 74 -35.07 52.93 -20.48
N ARG A 75 -34.19 53.88 -20.79
CA ARG A 75 -33.84 55.05 -19.96
C ARG A 75 -35.09 55.86 -19.63
N MET A 76 -35.27 56.22 -18.36
CA MET A 76 -36.00 57.42 -17.95
C MET A 76 -35.25 58.09 -16.81
N ALA A 77 -34.78 59.30 -17.09
CA ALA A 77 -34.29 60.25 -16.10
C ALA A 77 -35.48 60.90 -15.39
N GLY A 78 -35.32 61.17 -14.10
CA GLY A 78 -36.30 61.91 -13.30
C GLY A 78 -35.71 62.28 -11.95
N VAL A 79 -35.10 63.46 -11.90
CA VAL A 79 -34.62 64.14 -10.69
C VAL A 79 -35.82 64.72 -9.94
N TRP A 80 -35.97 64.43 -8.65
CA TRP A 80 -36.63 65.30 -7.67
C TRP A 80 -35.98 65.14 -6.29
N ALA A 81 -35.84 66.28 -5.61
CA ALA A 81 -34.97 66.53 -4.48
C ALA A 81 -35.63 66.29 -3.10
N VAL A 82 -34.79 65.82 -2.16
CA VAL A 82 -34.66 66.12 -0.72
C VAL A 82 -35.91 66.12 0.19
N ALA A 83 -35.90 65.22 1.18
CA ALA A 83 -36.27 65.52 2.57
C ALA A 83 -35.63 64.50 3.53
N ALA A 84 -35.14 65.00 4.67
CA ALA A 84 -34.28 64.35 5.64
C ALA A 84 -35.00 63.41 6.63
N VAL A 85 -34.20 62.58 7.30
CA VAL A 85 -34.15 62.30 8.76
C VAL A 85 -33.87 60.82 9.07
N ALA A 86 -32.79 60.65 9.85
CA ALA A 86 -32.24 59.50 10.56
C ALA A 86 -33.09 58.23 10.72
N LEU A 87 -32.45 57.07 10.50
CA LEU A 87 -32.42 55.95 11.45
C LEU A 87 -31.34 54.93 11.08
N ALA A 88 -30.79 54.33 12.13
CA ALA A 88 -29.69 53.37 12.21
C ALA A 88 -29.59 52.36 11.07
N LEU A 89 -28.37 51.86 10.80
CA LEU A 89 -28.09 50.43 10.65
C LEU A 89 -26.55 50.19 10.65
N THR A 90 -26.19 49.20 11.45
CA THR A 90 -24.88 48.61 11.73
C THR A 90 -24.00 48.40 10.49
N THR A 91 -22.79 48.97 10.49
CA THR A 91 -21.69 48.54 9.61
C THR A 91 -21.12 47.22 10.14
N ALA A 92 -21.81 46.12 9.87
CA ALA A 92 -21.21 44.79 9.95
C ALA A 92 -20.36 44.61 8.70
N CYS A 93 -19.05 44.80 8.83
CA CYS A 93 -18.08 44.44 7.81
C CYS A 93 -17.97 42.91 7.85
N THR A 94 -18.72 42.22 6.99
CA THR A 94 -18.56 40.78 6.76
C THR A 94 -17.21 40.57 6.08
N PRO A 95 -16.26 39.79 6.63
CA PRO A 95 -15.09 39.35 5.90
C PRO A 95 -15.55 38.58 4.67
N ASP A 96 -15.07 39.00 3.50
CA ASP A 96 -15.17 38.25 2.26
C ASP A 96 -14.64 36.83 2.52
N ALA A 97 -15.50 35.83 2.39
CA ALA A 97 -15.11 34.45 2.62
C ALA A 97 -14.03 34.08 1.60
N ALA A 98 -12.82 33.81 2.09
CA ALA A 98 -11.75 33.27 1.27
C ALA A 98 -12.26 32.06 0.48
N PRO A 99 -11.85 31.89 -0.80
CA PRO A 99 -12.34 30.80 -1.62
C PRO A 99 -12.05 29.47 -0.92
N THR A 100 -13.10 28.71 -0.64
CA THR A 100 -12.98 27.34 -0.13
C THR A 100 -12.18 26.53 -1.16
N PRO A 101 -11.08 25.86 -0.77
CA PRO A 101 -10.34 25.03 -1.71
C PRO A 101 -11.29 23.96 -2.26
N SER A 102 -11.52 23.98 -3.57
CA SER A 102 -12.25 22.92 -4.26
C SER A 102 -11.42 21.64 -4.17
N PRO A 103 -12.00 20.48 -3.82
CA PRO A 103 -11.24 19.24 -3.76
C PRO A 103 -10.58 18.98 -5.12
N SER A 104 -9.27 18.75 -5.11
CA SER A 104 -8.56 18.35 -6.32
C SER A 104 -9.07 16.97 -6.78
N PRO A 105 -8.96 16.64 -8.07
CA PRO A 105 -9.31 15.30 -8.57
C PRO A 105 -8.50 14.18 -7.88
N THR A 106 -7.42 14.54 -7.19
CA THR A 106 -6.57 13.68 -6.39
C THR A 106 -7.04 13.53 -4.94
N GLY A 107 -8.23 13.98 -4.55
CA GLY A 107 -8.80 13.71 -3.22
C GLY A 107 -8.05 14.33 -2.02
N PHE A 108 -6.84 14.83 -2.20
CA PHE A 108 -6.11 15.73 -1.30
C PHE A 108 -6.41 17.17 -1.70
N ALA A 109 -6.32 18.13 -0.77
CA ALA A 109 -6.42 19.54 -1.14
C ALA A 109 -5.16 20.03 -1.86
N SER A 110 -4.00 19.40 -1.61
CA SER A 110 -2.71 19.75 -2.21
C SER A 110 -1.71 18.59 -2.24
N GLU A 111 -0.62 18.76 -3.01
CA GLU A 111 0.54 17.86 -3.01
C GLU A 111 1.21 17.82 -1.64
N GLU A 112 1.37 19.00 -1.02
CA GLU A 112 2.01 19.19 0.26
C GLU A 112 1.26 18.45 1.37
N GLU A 113 -0.08 18.47 1.34
CA GLU A 113 -0.91 17.71 2.26
C GLU A 113 -0.76 16.20 2.06
N ALA A 114 -0.76 15.73 0.81
CA ALA A 114 -0.57 14.31 0.50
C ALA A 114 0.78 13.80 1.01
N PHE A 115 1.84 14.58 0.77
CA PHE A 115 3.17 14.27 1.27
C PHE A 115 3.24 14.29 2.79
N ALA A 116 2.68 15.31 3.45
CA ALA A 116 2.72 15.42 4.91
C ALA A 116 2.04 14.24 5.60
N ALA A 117 0.84 13.86 5.16
CA ALA A 117 0.12 12.70 5.70
C ALA A 117 0.90 11.40 5.48
N ALA A 118 1.47 11.22 4.28
CA ALA A 118 2.26 10.03 3.98
C ALA A 118 3.57 9.95 4.77
N GLU A 119 4.27 11.08 4.92
CA GLU A 119 5.49 11.17 5.72
C GLU A 119 5.21 10.88 7.20
N GLU A 120 4.13 11.46 7.75
CA GLU A 120 3.70 11.21 9.13
C GLU A 120 3.47 9.72 9.39
N THR A 121 2.63 9.06 8.56
CA THR A 121 2.37 7.62 8.71
C THR A 121 3.65 6.80 8.57
N TYR A 122 4.50 7.10 7.58
CA TYR A 122 5.72 6.30 7.40
C TYR A 122 6.71 6.46 8.55
N ARG A 123 6.84 7.67 9.12
CA ARG A 123 7.67 7.89 10.30
C ARG A 123 7.11 7.18 11.52
N ALA A 124 5.81 7.27 11.76
CA ALA A 124 5.14 6.53 12.83
C ALA A 124 5.34 5.01 12.69
N TYR A 125 5.33 4.48 11.46
CA TYR A 125 5.58 3.07 11.18
C TYR A 125 7.01 2.66 11.57
N VAL A 126 8.00 3.47 11.21
CA VAL A 126 9.41 3.20 11.59
C VAL A 126 9.61 3.33 13.10
N ASP A 127 8.98 4.32 13.73
CA ASP A 127 9.01 4.46 15.19
C ASP A 127 8.40 3.24 15.88
N ALA A 128 7.25 2.75 15.40
CA ALA A 128 6.62 1.53 15.90
C ALA A 128 7.52 0.29 15.71
N LEU A 129 8.14 0.14 14.54
CA LEU A 129 9.10 -0.95 14.29
C LEU A 129 10.28 -0.93 15.26
N ASN A 130 10.80 0.26 15.60
CA ASN A 130 11.90 0.43 16.55
C ASN A 130 11.51 0.11 18.00
N GLN A 131 10.21 -0.05 18.29
CA GLN A 131 9.71 -0.49 19.60
C GLN A 131 9.34 -1.97 19.64
N VAL A 132 9.52 -2.71 18.55
CA VAL A 132 9.19 -4.14 18.49
C VAL A 132 10.14 -4.95 19.40
N ASP A 133 9.54 -5.73 20.28
CA ASP A 133 10.20 -6.83 20.99
C ASP A 133 9.68 -8.15 20.41
N LEU A 134 10.55 -8.88 19.70
CA LEU A 134 10.18 -10.14 19.06
C LEU A 134 9.73 -11.24 20.05
N SER A 135 10.02 -11.08 21.34
CA SER A 135 9.55 -11.98 22.39
C SER A 135 8.15 -11.64 22.92
N ASP A 136 7.65 -10.43 22.64
CA ASP A 136 6.32 -9.97 23.04
C ASP A 136 5.46 -9.57 21.83
N PRO A 137 4.59 -10.48 21.34
CA PRO A 137 3.71 -10.20 20.21
C PRO A 137 2.76 -9.01 20.41
N ALA A 138 2.51 -8.57 21.64
CA ALA A 138 1.69 -7.38 21.88
C ALA A 138 2.36 -6.11 21.35
N THR A 139 3.69 -6.11 21.22
CA THR A 139 4.46 -4.99 20.63
C THR A 139 4.32 -4.90 19.11
N PHE A 140 3.72 -5.90 18.45
CA PHE A 140 3.56 -5.89 16.99
C PHE A 140 2.33 -5.08 16.56
N GLU A 141 1.33 -4.96 17.43
CA GLU A 141 0.04 -4.31 17.11
C GLU A 141 0.18 -2.86 16.64
N PRO A 142 1.05 -2.00 17.21
CA PRO A 142 1.27 -0.65 16.68
C PRO A 142 1.80 -0.63 15.24
N VAL A 143 2.61 -1.62 14.85
CA VAL A 143 3.09 -1.76 13.48
C VAL A 143 1.95 -2.17 12.56
N TYR A 144 1.15 -3.15 13.00
CA TYR A 144 0.00 -3.65 12.25
C TYR A 144 -1.07 -2.58 12.01
N ALA A 145 -1.35 -1.74 13.00
CA ALA A 145 -2.30 -0.65 12.90
C ALA A 145 -1.98 0.37 11.79
N LEU A 146 -0.70 0.51 11.42
CA LEU A 146 -0.21 1.45 10.40
C LEU A 146 -0.10 0.81 9.01
N THR A 147 -0.55 -0.43 8.84
CA THR A 147 -0.39 -1.22 7.61
C THR A 147 -1.72 -1.80 7.14
N THR A 148 -1.82 -2.02 5.84
CA THR A 148 -2.96 -2.66 5.20
C THR A 148 -2.48 -3.50 4.00
N GLY A 149 -3.39 -4.21 3.34
CA GLY A 149 -3.10 -4.90 2.08
C GLY A 149 -1.91 -5.85 2.14
N GLU A 150 -1.04 -5.77 1.13
CA GLU A 150 0.14 -6.65 1.00
C GLU A 150 1.18 -6.40 2.08
N ALA A 151 1.36 -5.13 2.48
CA ALA A 151 2.28 -4.75 3.54
C ALA A 151 1.92 -5.43 4.87
N TYR A 152 0.65 -5.35 5.27
CA TYR A 152 0.16 -5.96 6.51
C TYR A 152 0.44 -7.47 6.54
N GLU A 153 0.08 -8.18 5.47
CA GLU A 153 0.26 -9.64 5.39
C GLU A 153 1.75 -10.03 5.43
N ALA A 154 2.61 -9.30 4.72
CA ALA A 154 4.05 -9.54 4.72
C ALA A 154 4.69 -9.27 6.09
N ILE A 155 4.42 -8.11 6.68
CA ILE A 155 4.99 -7.72 7.97
C ILE A 155 4.50 -8.63 9.09
N ARG A 156 3.21 -8.98 9.10
CA ARG A 156 2.66 -9.92 10.06
C ARG A 156 3.32 -11.29 9.94
N LYS A 157 3.50 -11.78 8.71
CA LYS A 157 4.24 -13.02 8.49
C LYS A 157 5.67 -12.92 9.01
N ASP A 158 6.39 -11.84 8.71
CA ASP A 158 7.80 -11.69 9.08
C ASP A 158 7.97 -11.60 10.61
N LEU A 159 7.24 -10.71 11.29
CA LEU A 159 7.32 -10.56 12.75
C LEU A 159 6.91 -11.83 13.50
N THR A 160 5.83 -12.49 13.06
CA THR A 160 5.40 -13.76 13.69
C THR A 160 6.37 -14.91 13.42
N THR A 161 7.01 -14.94 12.25
CA THR A 161 8.04 -15.95 11.94
C THR A 161 9.26 -15.72 12.81
N MET A 162 9.80 -14.50 12.85
CA MET A 162 11.00 -14.17 13.64
C MET A 162 10.78 -14.39 15.14
N GLY A 163 9.63 -13.99 15.68
CA GLY A 163 9.27 -14.27 17.07
C GLY A 163 9.09 -15.77 17.34
N GLY A 164 8.50 -16.51 16.41
CA GLY A 164 8.36 -17.97 16.50
C GLY A 164 9.68 -18.74 16.43
N ASP A 165 10.66 -18.20 15.71
CA ASP A 165 12.02 -18.73 15.61
C ASP A 165 12.91 -18.30 16.79
N GLY A 166 12.37 -17.52 17.74
CA GLY A 166 13.07 -17.07 18.95
C GLY A 166 14.17 -16.04 18.67
N TRP A 167 14.05 -15.28 17.58
CA TRP A 167 15.03 -14.24 17.25
C TRP A 167 14.89 -13.04 18.18
N SER A 168 15.99 -12.29 18.32
CA SER A 168 16.00 -10.97 18.97
C SER A 168 16.39 -9.91 17.95
N VAL A 169 15.78 -8.72 18.08
CA VAL A 169 16.10 -7.54 17.28
C VAL A 169 16.67 -6.46 18.20
N SER A 170 17.67 -5.73 17.70
CA SER A 170 18.23 -4.58 18.41
C SER A 170 18.69 -3.50 17.45
N GLY A 171 18.88 -2.29 17.99
CA GLY A 171 19.26 -1.12 17.21
C GLY A 171 18.07 -0.35 16.65
N GLU A 172 18.33 0.56 15.72
CA GLU A 172 17.32 1.48 15.19
C GLU A 172 17.36 1.56 13.68
N THR A 173 16.17 1.54 13.09
CA THR A 173 15.90 1.88 11.70
C THR A 173 15.70 3.40 11.59
N ARG A 174 16.36 4.06 10.62
CA ARG A 174 16.32 5.53 10.48
C ARG A 174 16.00 5.97 9.04
N PRO A 175 14.88 6.68 8.78
CA PRO A 175 14.62 7.23 7.46
C PRO A 175 15.63 8.34 7.13
N THR A 176 16.38 8.20 6.04
CA THR A 176 17.37 9.19 5.59
C THR A 176 16.90 10.02 4.40
N LEU A 177 15.90 9.53 3.66
CA LEU A 177 15.24 10.27 2.59
C LEU A 177 13.77 9.88 2.53
N LEU A 178 12.90 10.88 2.47
CA LEU A 178 11.49 10.75 2.12
C LEU A 178 11.20 11.76 1.01
N LYS A 179 10.75 11.29 -0.15
CA LYS A 179 10.31 12.15 -1.25
C LYS A 179 9.03 11.63 -1.85
N LEU A 180 8.11 12.54 -2.15
CA LEU A 180 6.94 12.22 -2.93
C LEU A 180 7.36 11.76 -4.33
N SER A 181 6.87 10.60 -4.76
CA SER A 181 7.06 10.08 -6.12
C SER A 181 5.81 10.30 -6.97
N SER A 182 4.64 10.05 -6.41
CA SER A 182 3.34 10.29 -7.04
C SER A 182 2.24 10.34 -5.99
N TYR A 183 1.11 10.98 -6.33
CA TYR A 183 -0.10 10.97 -5.51
C TYR A 183 -1.35 11.08 -6.39
N ASP A 184 -2.46 10.52 -5.92
CA ASP A 184 -3.78 10.58 -6.53
C ASP A 184 -4.91 10.53 -5.48
N ALA A 185 -6.15 10.37 -5.94
CA ALA A 185 -7.39 10.34 -5.15
C ALA A 185 -7.36 9.48 -3.90
N GLY A 186 -6.64 8.37 -3.92
CA GLY A 186 -6.64 7.39 -2.84
C GLY A 186 -5.27 6.87 -2.46
N SER A 187 -4.22 7.23 -3.20
CA SER A 187 -2.88 6.69 -2.99
C SER A 187 -1.81 7.77 -2.99
N THR A 188 -0.78 7.55 -2.18
CA THR A 188 0.46 8.32 -2.17
C THR A 188 1.64 7.37 -2.19
N VAL A 189 2.62 7.64 -3.07
CA VAL A 189 3.83 6.84 -3.20
C VAL A 189 5.03 7.66 -2.77
N LEU A 190 5.75 7.17 -1.76
CA LEU A 190 7.01 7.74 -1.30
C LEU A 190 8.20 6.95 -1.86
N ALA A 191 9.18 7.67 -2.39
CA ALA A 191 10.54 7.17 -2.53
C ALA A 191 11.24 7.33 -1.19
N VAL A 192 11.67 6.21 -0.61
CA VAL A 192 12.29 6.16 0.70
C VAL A 192 13.72 5.64 0.61
N CYS A 193 14.60 6.21 1.41
CA CYS A 193 15.84 5.56 1.81
C CYS A 193 15.84 5.41 3.33
N VAL A 194 16.21 4.23 3.79
CA VAL A 194 16.23 3.89 5.21
C VAL A 194 17.57 3.29 5.56
N ASP A 195 18.18 3.81 6.62
CA ASP A 195 19.41 3.30 7.21
C ASP A 195 19.07 2.22 8.24
N VAL A 196 19.62 1.04 8.04
CA VAL A 196 19.50 -0.14 8.90
C VAL A 196 20.88 -0.66 9.31
N SER A 197 21.94 0.13 9.14
CA SER A 197 23.31 -0.24 9.55
C SER A 197 23.39 -0.59 11.03
N GLY A 198 22.60 0.08 11.86
CA GLY A 198 22.52 -0.16 13.29
C GLY A 198 21.61 -1.32 13.70
N VAL A 199 20.88 -1.95 12.78
CA VAL A 199 19.91 -3.00 13.11
C VAL A 199 20.55 -4.38 13.06
N ASP A 200 20.44 -5.12 14.16
CA ASP A 200 20.90 -6.50 14.28
C ASP A 200 19.75 -7.45 14.59
N LEU A 201 19.83 -8.64 13.99
CA LEU A 201 18.96 -9.77 14.28
C LEU A 201 19.83 -10.95 14.71
N LEU A 202 19.54 -11.52 15.87
CA LEU A 202 20.25 -12.66 16.42
C LEU A 202 19.30 -13.84 16.65
N ASP A 203 19.76 -15.06 16.39
CA ASP A 203 19.05 -16.28 16.80
C ASP A 203 19.18 -16.56 18.31
N MET A 204 18.57 -17.66 18.78
CA MET A 204 18.61 -18.07 20.18
C MET A 204 20.00 -18.42 20.72
N ASP A 205 20.95 -18.75 19.83
CA ASP A 205 22.33 -19.05 20.17
C ASP A 205 23.22 -17.78 20.14
N GLY A 206 22.65 -16.63 19.78
CA GLY A 206 23.33 -15.35 19.67
C GLY A 206 24.07 -15.13 18.34
N ASN A 207 23.84 -15.97 17.32
CA ASN A 207 24.43 -15.78 16.00
C ASN A 207 23.62 -14.78 15.18
N SER A 208 24.31 -13.95 14.40
CA SER A 208 23.64 -13.04 13.47
C SER A 208 22.94 -13.82 12.35
N VAL A 209 21.67 -13.50 12.13
CA VAL A 209 20.87 -13.98 11.00
C VAL A 209 20.73 -12.93 9.89
N VAL A 210 21.41 -11.78 10.07
CA VAL A 210 21.52 -10.75 9.04
C VAL A 210 22.39 -11.28 7.90
N GLN A 211 21.92 -11.09 6.66
CA GLN A 211 22.71 -11.48 5.50
C GLN A 211 24.00 -10.63 5.40
N PRO A 212 25.17 -11.24 5.15
CA PRO A 212 26.45 -10.53 5.16
C PRO A 212 26.59 -9.48 4.04
N ASP A 213 25.76 -9.57 3.00
CA ASP A 213 25.67 -8.63 1.89
C ASP A 213 24.49 -7.64 2.01
N ARG A 214 23.78 -7.63 3.15
CA ARG A 214 22.76 -6.63 3.44
C ARG A 214 23.39 -5.24 3.34
N ARG A 215 22.84 -4.40 2.47
CA ARG A 215 23.24 -3.00 2.40
C ARG A 215 22.68 -2.23 3.61
N ASP A 216 23.52 -1.37 4.17
CA ASP A 216 23.17 -0.46 5.26
C ASP A 216 22.03 0.47 4.88
N ILE A 217 22.07 1.04 3.68
CA ILE A 217 21.00 1.88 3.15
C ILE A 217 20.12 1.09 2.19
N GLN A 218 18.85 0.95 2.54
CA GLN A 218 17.84 0.30 1.70
C GLN A 218 16.99 1.33 0.96
N SER A 219 16.83 1.13 -0.35
CA SER A 219 16.02 1.97 -1.23
C SER A 219 14.66 1.33 -1.43
N MET A 220 13.59 2.04 -1.06
CA MET A 220 12.23 1.52 -1.08
C MET A 220 11.25 2.46 -1.79
N SER A 221 10.18 1.86 -2.32
CA SER A 221 8.97 2.53 -2.76
C SER A 221 7.88 2.10 -1.80
N VAL A 222 7.28 3.09 -1.13
CA VAL A 222 6.26 2.87 -0.12
C VAL A 222 4.96 3.43 -0.64
N THR A 223 3.96 2.58 -0.82
CA THR A 223 2.62 2.97 -1.23
C THR A 223 1.74 3.07 0.01
N LEU A 224 1.08 4.20 0.16
CA LEU A 224 0.11 4.45 1.21
C LEU A 224 -1.26 4.69 0.58
N GLU A 225 -2.29 4.19 1.24
CA GLU A 225 -3.69 4.32 0.83
C GLU A 225 -4.53 4.82 2.00
N ARG A 226 -5.65 5.48 1.73
CA ARG A 226 -6.58 5.85 2.81
C ARG A 226 -7.19 4.61 3.47
N GLY A 227 -7.25 4.64 4.79
CA GLY A 227 -8.02 3.73 5.61
C GLY A 227 -9.50 3.73 5.22
N GLY A 228 -10.12 2.56 5.27
CA GLY A 228 -11.54 2.36 4.95
C GLY A 228 -12.50 2.76 6.07
N ASP A 229 -11.99 3.24 7.21
CA ASP A 229 -12.75 3.63 8.40
C ASP A 229 -13.35 5.05 8.31
N GLY A 230 -12.98 5.81 7.26
CA GLY A 230 -13.49 7.16 7.02
C GLY A 230 -12.81 8.25 7.87
N THR A 231 -11.75 7.93 8.61
CA THR A 231 -10.95 8.92 9.36
C THR A 231 -10.06 9.74 8.44
N GLY A 232 -9.76 9.21 7.24
CA GLY A 232 -8.82 9.80 6.31
C GLY A 232 -7.36 9.48 6.64
N GLU A 233 -7.11 8.62 7.65
CA GLU A 233 -5.78 8.14 7.99
C GLU A 233 -5.15 7.39 6.81
N MET A 234 -3.86 7.61 6.58
CA MET A 234 -3.10 6.87 5.57
C MET A 234 -2.51 5.61 6.21
N LEU A 235 -2.60 4.49 5.50
CA LEU A 235 -2.04 3.21 5.89
C LEU A 235 -1.08 2.73 4.81
N ILE A 236 0.02 2.09 5.21
CA ILE A 236 0.98 1.55 4.25
C ILE A 236 0.38 0.27 3.62
N SER A 237 0.10 0.30 2.32
CA SER A 237 -0.46 -0.84 1.59
C SER A 237 0.60 -1.72 0.94
N GLN A 238 1.78 -1.14 0.62
CA GLN A 238 2.86 -1.85 -0.04
C GLN A 238 4.24 -1.26 0.31
N LEU A 239 5.23 -2.14 0.49
CA LEU A 239 6.64 -1.79 0.63
C LEU A 239 7.45 -2.67 -0.33
N VAL A 240 8.12 -2.06 -1.30
CA VAL A 240 8.94 -2.80 -2.27
C VAL A 240 10.30 -2.14 -2.47
N GLY A 241 11.31 -2.93 -2.82
CA GLY A 241 12.61 -2.41 -3.23
C GLY A 241 12.46 -1.50 -4.45
N ARG A 242 13.03 -0.30 -4.38
CA ARG A 242 12.94 0.70 -5.44
C ARG A 242 14.17 0.68 -6.33
N THR A 243 13.93 0.57 -7.64
CA THR A 243 14.92 0.84 -8.68
C THR A 243 14.73 2.26 -9.22
N GLY A 244 15.81 2.95 -9.56
CA GLY A 244 15.75 4.33 -10.09
C GLY A 244 16.01 5.43 -9.05
N GLY A 245 15.62 6.66 -9.41
CA GLY A 245 15.87 7.86 -8.60
C GLY A 245 14.73 8.18 -7.61
N PRO A 246 14.95 9.07 -6.62
CA PRO A 246 16.25 9.64 -6.21
C PRO A 246 17.21 8.58 -5.66
N ARG A 247 18.52 8.78 -5.85
CA ARG A 247 19.53 7.92 -5.22
C ARG A 247 19.51 8.11 -3.70
N CYS A 248 19.79 7.04 -2.98
CA CYS A 248 20.00 7.12 -1.55
C CYS A 248 21.34 7.78 -1.22
N PRO A 249 21.44 8.46 -0.06
CA PRO A 249 22.74 8.90 0.43
C PRO A 249 23.66 7.70 0.61
N GLU A 250 24.96 7.94 0.42
CA GLU A 250 25.99 6.97 0.80
C GLU A 250 26.08 6.95 2.33
N SER A 251 26.32 5.76 2.90
CA SER A 251 26.51 5.57 4.34
C SER A 251 27.83 6.14 4.85
#